data_AF-A0A315DWT6-F1
#
_entry.id   AF-A0A315DWT6-F1
#
_cell.length_a   1.000
_cell.length_b   1.000
_cell.length_c   1.000
_cell.angle_alpha   90.00
_cell.angle_beta   90.00
_cell.angle_gamma   90.00
#
_symmetry.space_group_name_H-M   'P 1'
#
loop_
_entity.id
_entity.type
_entity.pdbx_description
1 polymer ?
#
loop_
_entity_poly.entity_id
_entity_poly.type
_entity_poly.pdbx_seq_one_letter_code
_entity_poly.pdbx_strand_id
1 'polypeptide(L)'
;MNPKNFNTPAHTLLNALDQWHSELTKQSNDLFAQPLHRQQVDFDPMHYFALLPQLQPPARRVLDWLYVGNRNGWPFLYWRDAHAAPHTQCEQLFQEPGWMHGQDMQQAITEPVQTDGSAQGYLQLVLYRLKAGHAMLRWHAGYKSVSLLCHSQELQDLVIRLSSKQPLMQTMSADTARAAMALEVSPTIDLSDPLIARVSLTRFSQWGGFYRQTWAMNRQGPHELKLESETKQVHYDCGVVF
;
A
#
# COMPACT_ATOMS: atom_id res chain seq x y z
N MET A 1 11.04 -33.73 -1.02
CA MET A 1 10.70 -32.62 -0.11
C MET A 1 9.33 -32.09 -0.55
N ASN A 2 8.32 -32.18 0.31
CA ASN A 2 7.00 -31.60 0.02
C ASN A 2 7.12 -30.07 0.00
N PRO A 3 6.70 -29.37 -1.07
CA PRO A 3 6.55 -27.92 -0.99
C PRO A 3 5.43 -27.64 0.01
N LYS A 4 5.76 -27.00 1.13
CA LYS A 4 4.75 -26.53 2.06
C LYS A 4 3.96 -25.43 1.33
N ASN A 5 2.74 -25.76 0.90
CA ASN A 5 1.75 -24.79 0.43
C ASN A 5 1.38 -23.87 1.60
N PHE A 6 2.14 -22.80 1.81
CA PHE A 6 1.75 -21.71 2.66
C PHE A 6 0.98 -20.69 1.82
N ASN A 7 -0.26 -21.02 1.46
CA ASN A 7 -1.21 -20.01 0.99
C ASN A 7 -1.67 -19.20 2.21
N THR A 8 -0.83 -18.26 2.64
CA THR A 8 -1.22 -17.30 3.68
C THR A 8 -2.39 -16.47 3.14
N PRO A 9 -3.55 -16.45 3.82
CA PRO A 9 -4.70 -15.69 3.36
C PRO A 9 -4.39 -14.20 3.19
N ALA A 10 -5.02 -13.56 2.19
CA ALA A 10 -4.84 -12.15 1.88
C ALA A 10 -5.00 -11.22 3.09
N HIS A 11 -6.03 -11.46 3.92
CA HIS A 11 -6.29 -10.67 5.13
C HIS A 11 -5.17 -10.79 6.17
N THR A 12 -4.52 -11.95 6.28
CA THR A 12 -3.40 -12.14 7.22
C THR A 12 -2.20 -11.29 6.80
N LEU A 13 -1.92 -11.25 5.49
CA LEU A 13 -0.83 -10.43 4.93
C LEU A 13 -1.11 -8.94 5.11
N LEU A 14 -2.35 -8.53 4.81
CA LEU A 14 -2.78 -7.13 4.94
C LEU A 14 -2.74 -6.65 6.39
N ASN A 15 -3.23 -7.46 7.34
CA ASN A 15 -3.17 -7.14 8.76
C ASN A 15 -1.74 -6.99 9.27
N ALA A 16 -0.82 -7.85 8.82
CA ALA A 16 0.59 -7.75 9.19
C ALA A 16 1.23 -6.45 8.66
N LEU A 17 0.94 -6.08 7.40
CA LEU A 17 1.37 -4.80 6.82
C LEU A 17 0.80 -3.60 7.59
N ASP A 18 -0.50 -3.61 7.88
CA ASP A 18 -1.17 -2.50 8.56
C ASP A 18 -0.72 -2.34 10.01
N GLN A 19 -0.48 -3.46 10.73
CA GLN A 19 0.09 -3.44 12.06
C GLN A 19 1.51 -2.84 12.05
N TRP A 20 2.37 -3.28 11.12
CA TRP A 20 3.73 -2.77 10.99
C TRP A 20 3.74 -1.28 10.63
N HIS A 21 2.92 -0.85 9.68
CA HIS A 21 2.79 0.56 9.32
C HIS A 21 2.26 1.44 10.46
N SER A 22 1.31 0.93 11.24
CA SER A 22 0.76 1.62 12.41
C SER A 22 1.84 1.88 13.45
N GLU A 23 2.66 0.88 13.74
CA GLU A 23 3.79 1.00 14.68
C GLU A 23 4.83 2.02 14.19
N LEU A 24 5.24 1.94 12.91
CA LEU A 24 6.15 2.92 12.30
C LEU A 24 5.57 4.34 12.33
N THR A 25 4.27 4.48 12.08
CA THR A 25 3.60 5.78 12.09
C THR A 25 3.57 6.36 13.50
N LYS A 26 3.29 5.54 14.52
CA LYS A 26 3.35 5.94 15.93
C LYS A 26 4.75 6.42 16.31
N GLN A 27 5.79 5.63 16.04
CA GLN A 27 7.19 6.01 16.30
C GLN A 27 7.55 7.32 15.60
N SER A 28 7.16 7.47 14.33
CA SER A 28 7.43 8.69 13.58
C SER A 28 6.67 9.91 14.13
N ASN A 29 5.48 9.72 14.70
CA ASN A 29 4.68 10.79 15.29
C ASN A 29 5.18 11.20 16.67
N ASP A 30 5.77 10.30 17.46
CA ASP A 30 6.38 10.66 18.74
C ASP A 30 7.56 11.64 18.56
N LEU A 31 8.14 11.67 17.36
CA LEU A 31 9.21 12.58 16.94
C LEU A 31 8.70 13.92 16.35
N PHE A 32 7.44 14.29 16.61
CA PHE A 32 6.72 15.41 15.97
C PHE A 32 7.43 16.78 16.05
N ALA A 33 8.21 17.02 17.10
CA ALA A 33 8.83 18.31 17.37
C ALA A 33 10.07 18.59 16.49
N GLN A 34 10.60 17.59 15.79
CA GLN A 34 11.87 17.68 15.06
C GLN A 34 11.74 17.11 13.63
N PRO A 35 12.62 17.55 12.70
CA PRO A 35 12.80 16.86 11.43
C PRO A 35 13.12 15.39 11.67
N LEU A 36 12.46 14.50 10.91
CA LEU A 36 12.69 13.07 11.05
C LEU A 36 13.98 12.67 10.33
N HIS A 37 14.94 12.15 11.07
CA HIS A 37 16.16 11.59 10.52
C HIS A 37 16.07 10.06 10.51
N ARG A 38 16.64 9.45 9.47
CA ARG A 38 16.64 8.00 9.25
C ARG A 38 17.03 7.18 10.48
N GLN A 39 18.03 7.64 11.23
CA GLN A 39 18.57 6.94 12.41
C GLN A 39 17.62 6.92 13.61
N GLN A 40 16.52 7.67 13.55
CA GLN A 40 15.57 7.81 14.65
C GLN A 40 14.40 6.82 14.56
N VAL A 41 14.25 6.11 13.44
CA VAL A 41 13.18 5.13 13.22
C VAL A 41 13.77 3.84 12.68
N ASP A 42 13.38 2.73 13.28
CA ASP A 42 13.75 1.40 12.82
C ASP A 42 12.84 0.98 11.65
N PHE A 43 13.02 1.63 10.51
CA PHE A 43 12.32 1.32 9.27
C PHE A 43 13.28 0.65 8.28
N ASP A 44 13.08 -0.65 8.08
CA ASP A 44 13.71 -1.43 7.01
C ASP A 44 12.67 -1.76 5.92
N PRO A 45 12.67 -1.06 4.77
CA PRO A 45 11.75 -1.36 3.66
C PRO A 45 11.90 -2.78 3.12
N MET A 46 13.04 -3.46 3.33
CA MET A 46 13.19 -4.85 2.91
C MET A 46 12.23 -5.80 3.64
N HIS A 47 11.71 -5.39 4.80
CA HIS A 47 10.73 -6.15 5.55
C HIS A 47 9.41 -6.38 4.78
N TYR A 48 9.09 -5.58 3.76
CA TYR A 48 7.96 -5.86 2.85
C TYR A 48 8.06 -7.27 2.24
N PHE A 49 9.27 -7.72 1.85
CA PHE A 49 9.48 -9.05 1.24
C PHE A 49 9.44 -10.19 2.25
N ALA A 50 9.65 -9.91 3.54
CA ALA A 50 9.40 -10.88 4.61
C ALA A 50 7.89 -11.06 4.85
N LEU A 51 7.12 -9.97 4.76
CA LEU A 51 5.66 -10.01 4.92
C LEU A 51 4.93 -10.50 3.66
N LEU A 52 5.55 -10.36 2.49
CA LEU A 52 5.00 -10.75 1.18
C LEU A 52 5.90 -11.81 0.52
N PRO A 53 5.86 -13.06 1.01
CA PRO A 53 6.86 -14.09 0.69
C PRO A 53 6.86 -14.56 -0.76
N GLN A 54 5.82 -14.26 -1.55
CA GLN A 54 5.78 -14.58 -2.98
C GLN A 54 6.41 -13.49 -3.85
N LEU A 55 6.89 -12.41 -3.24
CA LEU A 55 7.63 -11.35 -3.89
C LEU A 55 9.13 -11.51 -3.66
N GLN A 56 9.90 -11.23 -4.71
CA GLN A 56 11.36 -11.22 -4.63
C GLN A 56 11.89 -9.86 -5.04
N PRO A 57 12.81 -9.26 -4.25
CA PRO A 57 13.49 -8.05 -4.64
C PRO A 57 14.41 -8.31 -5.85
N PRO A 58 14.74 -7.27 -6.65
CA PRO A 58 15.71 -7.41 -7.73
C PRO A 58 17.07 -7.89 -7.21
N ALA A 59 17.71 -8.76 -7.98
CA ALA A 59 19.03 -9.28 -7.63
C ALA A 59 20.04 -8.14 -7.41
N ARG A 60 20.84 -8.27 -6.34
CA ARG A 60 21.92 -7.33 -5.95
C ARG A 60 21.46 -5.91 -5.57
N ARG A 61 20.15 -5.67 -5.45
CA ARG A 61 19.60 -4.40 -4.97
C ARG A 61 18.93 -4.56 -3.61
N VAL A 62 18.84 -3.44 -2.90
CA VAL A 62 18.06 -3.30 -1.67
C VAL A 62 17.10 -2.15 -1.82
N LEU A 63 15.91 -2.31 -1.25
CA LEU A 63 14.92 -1.25 -1.16
C LEU A 63 15.32 -0.37 0.01
N ASP A 64 15.49 0.91 -0.28
CA ASP A 64 15.94 1.89 0.68
C ASP A 64 14.99 3.08 0.73
N TRP A 65 15.20 3.98 1.68
CA TRP A 65 14.34 5.12 1.92
C TRP A 65 15.08 6.36 2.40
N LEU A 66 14.49 7.51 2.09
CA LEU A 66 14.83 8.80 2.67
C LEU A 66 13.53 9.49 3.10
N TYR A 67 13.52 10.10 4.28
CA TYR A 67 12.37 10.89 4.70
C TYR A 67 12.33 12.22 3.95
N VAL A 68 11.22 12.50 3.29
CA VAL A 68 11.07 13.68 2.45
C VAL A 68 9.91 14.51 2.97
N GLY A 69 10.14 15.82 3.11
CA GLY A 69 9.17 16.75 3.67
C GLY A 69 9.27 16.83 5.20
N ASN A 70 8.99 18.02 5.75
CA ASN A 70 9.09 18.27 7.18
C ASN A 70 7.80 17.80 7.90
N ARG A 71 6.83 18.71 8.11
CA ARG A 71 5.58 18.40 8.82
C ARG A 71 4.52 17.67 7.98
N ASN A 72 4.71 17.59 6.66
CA ASN A 72 3.86 16.87 5.71
C ASN A 72 4.64 15.74 5.01
N GLY A 73 5.62 15.17 5.70
CA GLY A 73 6.58 14.25 5.10
C GLY A 73 6.06 12.83 4.90
N TRP A 74 6.78 12.10 4.07
CA TRP A 74 6.60 10.68 3.81
C TRP A 74 7.96 10.04 3.49
N PRO A 75 8.13 8.72 3.69
CA PRO A 75 9.32 8.03 3.22
C PRO A 75 9.28 7.92 1.69
N PHE A 76 10.28 8.49 1.02
CA PHE A 76 10.52 8.22 -0.39
C PHE A 76 11.32 6.92 -0.49
N LEU A 77 10.73 5.90 -1.09
CA LEU A 77 11.35 4.61 -1.31
C LEU A 77 12.07 4.58 -2.67
N TYR A 78 13.23 3.94 -2.73
CA TYR A 78 14.00 3.79 -3.95
C TYR A 78 14.86 2.53 -3.91
N TRP A 79 15.17 1.98 -5.08
CA TRP A 79 16.08 0.84 -5.19
C TRP A 79 17.52 1.34 -5.32
N ARG A 80 18.46 0.75 -4.58
CA ARG A 80 19.90 0.97 -4.80
C ARG A 80 20.68 -0.33 -4.86
N ASP A 81 21.89 -0.29 -5.39
CA ASP A 81 22.82 -1.41 -5.25
C ASP A 81 23.10 -1.70 -3.78
N ALA A 82 23.15 -2.97 -3.41
CA ALA A 82 23.31 -3.41 -2.02
C ALA A 82 24.60 -2.86 -1.37
N HIS A 83 25.64 -2.65 -2.17
CA HIS A 83 26.94 -2.14 -1.74
C HIS A 83 27.09 -0.61 -1.86
N ALA A 84 26.15 0.08 -2.50
CA ALA A 84 26.16 1.54 -2.56
C ALA A 84 25.74 2.14 -1.20
N ALA A 85 26.30 3.29 -0.85
CA ALA A 85 25.86 4.03 0.32
C ALA A 85 24.39 4.50 0.15
N PRO A 86 23.60 4.57 1.24
CA PRO A 86 22.26 5.16 1.20
C PRO A 86 22.34 6.67 0.90
N HIS A 87 21.28 7.20 0.31
CA HIS A 87 21.10 8.65 0.20
C HIS A 87 20.89 9.24 1.59
N THR A 88 21.44 10.43 1.78
CA THR A 88 21.41 11.18 3.05
C THR A 88 20.70 12.52 2.92
N GLN A 89 20.51 12.99 1.68
CA GLN A 89 19.94 14.29 1.35
C GLN A 89 18.95 14.18 0.18
N CYS A 90 17.91 15.02 0.19
CA CYS A 90 16.84 14.97 -0.81
C CYS A 90 17.36 15.25 -2.22
N GLU A 91 18.41 16.05 -2.34
CA GLU A 91 19.03 16.42 -3.61
C GLU A 91 19.58 15.21 -4.36
N GLN A 92 19.96 14.15 -3.64
CA GLN A 92 20.44 12.92 -4.24
C GLN A 92 19.30 12.13 -4.91
N LEU A 93 18.06 12.34 -4.47
CA LEU A 93 16.87 11.75 -5.07
C LEU A 93 16.52 12.38 -6.43
N PHE A 94 17.07 13.55 -6.78
CA PHE A 94 16.83 14.19 -8.09
C PHE A 94 17.18 13.30 -9.28
N GLN A 95 18.08 12.33 -9.09
CA GLN A 95 18.50 11.37 -10.10
C GLN A 95 17.73 10.05 -10.06
N GLU A 96 16.88 9.84 -9.04
CA GLU A 96 16.11 8.61 -8.90
C GLU A 96 14.88 8.60 -9.83
N PRO A 97 14.59 7.46 -10.48
CA PRO A 97 13.35 7.29 -11.23
C PRO A 97 12.12 7.63 -10.37
N GLY A 98 11.17 8.39 -10.92
CA GLY A 98 9.97 8.82 -10.20
C GLY A 98 10.06 10.15 -9.43
N TRP A 99 11.25 10.67 -9.10
CA TRP A 99 11.34 11.84 -8.21
C TRP A 99 10.88 13.18 -8.84
N MET A 100 11.22 13.46 -10.10
CA MET A 100 10.93 14.75 -10.76
C MET A 100 10.21 14.65 -12.12
N HIS A 101 9.97 13.45 -12.65
CA HIS A 101 9.62 13.27 -14.06
C HIS A 101 8.11 13.07 -14.34
N GLY A 102 7.23 13.33 -13.38
CA GLY A 102 5.81 12.96 -13.50
C GLY A 102 5.58 11.45 -13.63
N GLN A 103 6.64 10.67 -13.44
CA GLN A 103 6.60 9.21 -13.35
C GLN A 103 6.00 8.81 -12.01
N ASP A 104 5.22 7.75 -12.06
CA ASP A 104 4.63 7.15 -10.89
C ASP A 104 5.75 6.58 -9.99
N MET A 105 6.11 7.30 -8.92
CA MET A 105 7.15 6.90 -7.95
C MET A 105 6.94 5.47 -7.45
N GLN A 106 5.67 5.13 -7.25
CA GLN A 106 5.29 3.84 -6.75
C GLN A 106 5.56 2.76 -7.82
N GLN A 107 5.59 3.10 -9.11
CA GLN A 107 5.85 2.16 -10.20
C GLN A 107 7.34 1.84 -10.25
N ALA A 108 8.20 2.84 -10.07
CA ALA A 108 9.65 2.67 -10.01
C ALA A 108 10.09 1.65 -8.95
N ILE A 109 9.38 1.57 -7.82
CA ILE A 109 9.68 0.57 -6.78
C ILE A 109 8.96 -0.77 -6.98
N THR A 110 7.90 -0.83 -7.79
CA THR A 110 7.11 -2.06 -8.01
C THR A 110 7.58 -2.85 -9.21
N GLU A 111 7.84 -2.19 -10.34
CA GLU A 111 8.16 -2.81 -11.62
C GLU A 111 9.37 -3.79 -11.58
N PRO A 112 10.43 -3.51 -10.81
CA PRO A 112 11.57 -4.43 -10.72
C PRO A 112 11.30 -5.70 -9.90
N VAL A 113 10.28 -5.71 -9.04
CA VAL A 113 9.94 -6.83 -8.14
C VAL A 113 9.49 -8.03 -8.97
N GLN A 114 9.95 -9.22 -8.60
CA GLN A 114 9.53 -10.46 -9.24
C GLN A 114 8.45 -11.16 -8.42
N THR A 115 7.55 -11.87 -9.10
CA THR A 115 6.60 -12.81 -8.47
C THR A 115 6.99 -14.24 -8.79
N ASP A 116 6.48 -15.20 -8.01
CA ASP A 116 6.59 -16.63 -8.31
C ASP A 116 5.65 -17.10 -9.44
N GLY A 117 4.88 -16.18 -10.05
CA GLY A 117 3.90 -16.46 -11.10
C GLY A 117 2.58 -17.05 -10.59
N SER A 118 2.38 -17.21 -9.29
CA SER A 118 1.13 -17.70 -8.70
C SER A 118 0.08 -16.59 -8.57
N ALA A 119 -1.19 -16.95 -8.43
CA ALA A 119 -2.26 -16.00 -8.14
C ALA A 119 -1.98 -15.18 -6.86
N GLN A 120 -1.41 -15.82 -5.84
CA GLN A 120 -1.02 -15.17 -4.60
C GLN A 120 0.14 -14.18 -4.82
N GLY A 121 1.12 -14.53 -5.68
CA GLY A 121 2.22 -13.63 -6.06
C GLY A 121 1.73 -12.33 -6.70
N TYR A 122 0.80 -12.41 -7.67
CA TYR A 122 0.23 -11.22 -8.28
C TYR A 122 -0.63 -10.39 -7.30
N LEU A 123 -1.40 -11.04 -6.42
CA LEU A 123 -2.11 -10.33 -5.35
C LEU A 123 -1.13 -9.56 -4.44
N GLN A 124 -0.08 -10.23 -3.98
CA GLN A 124 0.94 -9.60 -3.13
C GLN A 124 1.62 -8.44 -3.83
N LEU A 125 1.84 -8.52 -5.14
CA LEU A 125 2.44 -7.43 -5.92
C LEU A 125 1.54 -6.19 -5.93
N VAL A 126 0.22 -6.37 -6.05
CA VAL A 126 -0.76 -5.26 -5.94
C VAL A 126 -0.86 -4.73 -4.51
N LEU A 127 -0.80 -5.59 -3.50
CA LEU A 127 -0.74 -5.13 -2.10
C LEU A 127 0.50 -4.27 -1.85
N TYR A 128 1.68 -4.73 -2.30
CA TYR A 128 2.93 -3.98 -2.24
C TYR A 128 2.80 -2.63 -2.96
N ARG A 129 2.30 -2.63 -4.20
CA ARG A 129 2.01 -1.44 -4.99
C ARG A 129 1.15 -0.42 -4.24
N LEU A 130 0.15 -0.87 -3.48
CA LEU A 130 -0.80 0.02 -2.79
C LEU A 130 -0.37 0.41 -1.37
N LYS A 131 0.61 -0.28 -0.78
CA LYS A 131 1.00 -0.11 0.62
C LYS A 131 2.43 0.39 0.79
N ALA A 132 3.37 0.04 -0.09
CA ALA A 132 4.75 0.49 0.04
C ALA A 132 4.81 2.02 0.01
N GLY A 133 5.49 2.63 0.98
CA GLY A 133 5.56 4.09 1.12
C GLY A 133 4.36 4.74 1.81
N HIS A 134 3.37 3.97 2.26
CA HIS A 134 2.24 4.47 3.06
C HIS A 134 2.46 4.33 4.59
N ALA A 135 3.70 4.08 5.02
CA ALA A 135 4.11 4.16 6.41
C ALA A 135 4.62 5.58 6.75
N MET A 136 4.65 5.94 8.04
CA MET A 136 5.29 7.18 8.53
C MET A 136 4.73 8.47 7.89
N LEU A 137 3.46 8.44 7.50
CA LEU A 137 2.75 9.55 6.88
C LEU A 137 2.43 10.61 7.96
N ARG A 138 2.90 11.85 7.76
CA ARG A 138 2.63 12.98 8.67
C ARG A 138 1.56 13.94 8.15
N TRP A 139 0.66 14.35 9.03
CA TRP A 139 -0.40 15.35 8.81
C TRP A 139 -1.15 15.14 7.47
N HIS A 140 -1.00 16.03 6.49
CA HIS A 140 -1.70 15.93 5.21
C HIS A 140 -1.26 14.72 4.38
N ALA A 141 -0.09 14.13 4.63
CA ALA A 141 0.30 12.88 3.98
C ALA A 141 -0.64 11.72 4.38
N GLY A 142 -1.26 11.79 5.56
CA GLY A 142 -2.27 10.83 6.01
C GLY A 142 -3.51 10.77 5.11
N TYR A 143 -3.75 11.79 4.27
CA TYR A 143 -4.82 11.77 3.27
C TYR A 143 -4.62 10.71 2.19
N LYS A 144 -3.38 10.23 2.01
CA LYS A 144 -3.02 9.14 1.11
C LYS A 144 -3.30 7.76 1.73
N SER A 145 -3.62 7.68 3.01
CA SER A 145 -3.96 6.42 3.66
C SER A 145 -5.22 5.83 3.05
N VAL A 146 -5.10 4.61 2.55
CA VAL A 146 -6.21 3.81 2.04
C VAL A 146 -6.33 2.53 2.85
N SER A 147 -7.57 2.17 3.18
CA SER A 147 -7.87 0.85 3.74
C SER A 147 -8.12 -0.09 2.57
N LEU A 148 -7.36 -1.16 2.47
CA LEU A 148 -7.67 -2.26 1.57
C LEU A 148 -8.61 -3.21 2.30
N LEU A 149 -9.53 -3.83 1.58
CA LEU A 149 -10.50 -4.77 2.12
C LEU A 149 -10.34 -6.04 1.30
N CYS A 150 -9.84 -7.09 1.95
CA CYS A 150 -9.64 -8.42 1.41
C CYS A 150 -10.50 -9.47 2.11
N HIS A 151 -11.18 -9.12 3.20
CA HIS A 151 -12.08 -9.99 3.95
C HIS A 151 -13.22 -9.23 4.63
N SER A 152 -14.34 -9.91 4.85
CA SER A 152 -15.56 -9.33 5.44
C SER A 152 -15.35 -8.77 6.85
N GLN A 153 -14.43 -9.36 7.63
CA GLN A 153 -14.07 -8.84 8.96
C GLN A 153 -13.47 -7.44 8.89
N GLU A 154 -12.58 -7.17 7.94
CA GLU A 154 -11.95 -5.85 7.77
C GLU A 154 -13.00 -4.80 7.39
N LEU A 155 -13.99 -5.19 6.58
CA LEU A 155 -15.14 -4.36 6.24
C LEU A 155 -16.01 -4.07 7.48
N GLN A 156 -16.29 -5.09 8.30
CA GLN A 156 -17.05 -4.93 9.54
C GLN A 156 -16.36 -3.97 10.51
N ASP A 157 -15.07 -4.17 10.76
CA ASP A 157 -14.27 -3.34 11.65
C ASP A 157 -14.22 -1.89 11.15
N LEU A 158 -14.07 -1.70 9.84
CA LEU A 158 -14.11 -0.39 9.19
C LEU A 158 -15.47 0.30 9.38
N VAL A 159 -16.58 -0.42 9.13
CA VAL A 159 -17.93 0.14 9.29
C VAL A 159 -18.20 0.50 10.75
N ILE A 160 -17.87 -0.37 11.71
CA ILE A 160 -18.01 -0.09 13.15
C ILE A 160 -17.23 1.18 13.53
N ARG A 161 -15.98 1.30 13.06
CA ARG A 161 -15.15 2.48 13.29
C ARG A 161 -15.81 3.74 12.72
N LEU A 162 -16.22 3.72 11.46
CA LEU A 162 -16.79 4.91 10.79
C LEU A 162 -18.19 5.28 11.29
N SER A 163 -18.96 4.31 11.81
CA SER A 163 -20.24 4.53 12.48
C SER A 163 -20.08 4.98 13.95
N SER A 164 -18.86 5.01 14.47
CA SER A 164 -18.56 5.59 15.78
C SER A 164 -18.22 7.09 15.65
N LYS A 165 -18.28 7.83 16.75
CA LYS A 165 -17.91 9.26 16.77
C LYS A 165 -16.42 9.42 16.43
N GLN A 166 -16.13 10.07 15.32
CA GLN A 166 -14.76 10.38 14.89
C GLN A 166 -14.42 11.83 15.21
N PRO A 167 -13.20 12.14 15.70
CA PRO A 167 -12.73 13.50 15.78
C PRO A 167 -12.66 14.11 14.37
N LEU A 168 -13.25 15.30 14.18
CA LEU A 168 -13.17 16.09 12.93
C LEU A 168 -13.87 15.49 11.70
N MET A 169 -14.58 14.36 11.81
CA MET A 169 -15.28 13.73 10.68
C MET A 169 -16.72 13.37 11.03
N GLN A 170 -17.58 13.38 10.01
CA GLN A 170 -18.95 12.92 10.14
C GLN A 170 -19.01 11.39 10.27
N THR A 171 -19.84 10.95 11.20
CA THR A 171 -20.17 9.55 11.39
C THR A 171 -20.93 9.00 10.18
N MET A 172 -20.55 7.80 9.74
CA MET A 172 -21.22 7.09 8.64
C MET A 172 -22.71 6.90 8.92
N SER A 173 -23.55 7.26 7.96
CA SER A 173 -25.00 7.06 8.05
C SER A 173 -25.36 5.56 8.09
N ALA A 174 -26.51 5.23 8.68
CA ALA A 174 -26.99 3.85 8.75
C ALA A 174 -27.23 3.24 7.36
N ASP A 175 -27.69 4.02 6.39
CA ASP A 175 -27.91 3.54 5.02
C ASP A 175 -26.59 3.29 4.29
N THR A 176 -25.59 4.16 4.47
CA THR A 176 -24.23 3.93 3.95
C THR A 176 -23.62 2.68 4.58
N ALA A 177 -23.77 2.48 5.89
CA ALA A 177 -23.27 1.29 6.59
C ALA A 177 -23.94 0.01 6.05
N ARG A 178 -25.26 0.01 5.86
CA ARG A 178 -25.99 -1.12 5.29
C ARG A 178 -25.54 -1.44 3.86
N ALA A 179 -25.34 -0.42 3.03
CA ALA A 179 -24.85 -0.59 1.67
C ALA A 179 -23.40 -1.12 1.64
N ALA A 180 -22.53 -0.60 2.50
CA ALA A 180 -21.15 -1.06 2.62
C ALA A 180 -21.08 -2.53 3.07
N MET A 181 -21.90 -2.91 4.05
CA MET A 181 -21.98 -4.28 4.58
C MET A 181 -22.49 -5.31 3.56
N ALA A 182 -23.11 -4.89 2.47
CA ALA A 182 -23.55 -5.76 1.38
C ALA A 182 -22.47 -5.98 0.30
N LEU A 183 -21.30 -5.33 0.41
CA LEU A 183 -20.22 -5.47 -0.56
C LEU A 183 -19.54 -6.82 -0.44
N GLU A 184 -19.18 -7.41 -1.59
CA GLU A 184 -18.16 -8.44 -1.63
C GLU A 184 -16.78 -7.78 -1.79
N VAL A 185 -15.94 -8.00 -0.78
CA VAL A 185 -14.60 -7.43 -0.64
C VAL A 185 -13.49 -8.43 -0.89
N SER A 186 -13.77 -9.73 -0.98
CA SER A 186 -12.75 -10.73 -1.30
C SER A 186 -12.04 -10.38 -2.62
N PRO A 187 -10.70 -10.44 -2.67
CA PRO A 187 -9.98 -10.17 -3.90
C PRO A 187 -10.22 -11.29 -4.90
N THR A 188 -10.26 -10.96 -6.19
CA THR A 188 -10.33 -11.93 -7.27
C THR A 188 -9.09 -11.82 -8.14
N ILE A 189 -8.55 -12.96 -8.55
CA ILE A 189 -7.37 -13.03 -9.40
C ILE A 189 -7.74 -13.85 -10.64
N ASP A 190 -7.57 -13.24 -11.81
CA ASP A 190 -7.80 -13.88 -13.11
C ASP A 190 -6.46 -14.04 -13.84
N LEU A 191 -6.13 -15.29 -14.14
CA LEU A 191 -4.93 -15.71 -14.88
C LEU A 191 -5.28 -16.48 -16.16
N SER A 192 -6.52 -16.33 -16.65
CA SER A 192 -6.98 -16.98 -17.88
C SER A 192 -6.20 -16.52 -19.11
N ASP A 193 -5.74 -15.26 -19.11
CA ASP A 193 -4.84 -14.73 -20.12
C ASP A 193 -3.38 -15.22 -19.86
N PRO A 194 -2.70 -15.80 -20.87
CA PRO A 194 -1.34 -16.29 -20.72
C PRO A 194 -0.30 -15.18 -20.50
N LEU A 195 -0.61 -13.94 -20.88
CA LEU A 195 0.30 -12.80 -20.82
C LEU A 195 -0.08 -11.81 -19.72
N ILE A 196 -1.36 -11.72 -19.35
CA ILE A 196 -1.86 -10.73 -18.40
C ILE A 196 -2.46 -11.39 -17.15
N ALA A 197 -2.07 -10.90 -15.97
CA ALA A 197 -2.75 -11.19 -14.72
C ALA A 197 -3.64 -10.00 -14.33
N ARG A 198 -4.85 -10.28 -13.89
CA ARG A 198 -5.77 -9.27 -13.35
C ARG A 198 -6.06 -9.53 -11.89
N VAL A 199 -5.90 -8.51 -11.05
CA VAL A 199 -6.22 -8.56 -9.63
C VAL A 199 -7.27 -7.50 -9.35
N SER A 200 -8.44 -7.93 -8.88
CA SER A 200 -9.50 -7.03 -8.45
C SER A 200 -9.62 -7.06 -6.94
N LEU A 201 -9.65 -5.89 -6.30
CA LEU A 201 -9.79 -5.75 -4.85
C LEU A 201 -10.61 -4.52 -4.48
N THR A 202 -11.13 -4.51 -3.27
CA THR A 202 -11.90 -3.38 -2.76
C THR A 202 -11.01 -2.50 -1.88
N ARG A 203 -11.07 -1.19 -2.10
CA ARG A 203 -10.44 -0.19 -1.23
C ARG A 203 -11.48 0.77 -0.67
N PHE A 204 -11.20 1.29 0.50
CA PHE A 204 -11.92 2.41 1.09
C PHE A 204 -11.01 3.65 1.13
N SER A 205 -11.56 4.78 0.70
CA SER A 205 -10.98 6.10 0.89
C SER A 205 -11.94 6.96 1.71
N GLN A 206 -11.41 7.62 2.72
CA GLN A 206 -12.16 8.56 3.56
C GLN A 206 -12.73 9.76 2.78
N TRP A 207 -12.26 9.99 1.56
CA TRP A 207 -12.67 11.10 0.70
C TRP A 207 -13.77 10.74 -0.31
N GLY A 208 -14.16 9.48 -0.42
CA GLY A 208 -15.11 9.10 -1.47
C GLY A 208 -15.87 7.79 -1.26
N GLY A 209 -15.43 6.96 -0.32
CA GLY A 209 -16.08 5.70 0.03
C GLY A 209 -15.36 4.47 -0.52
N PHE A 210 -16.16 3.51 -0.96
CA PHE A 210 -15.71 2.17 -1.34
C PHE A 210 -15.58 2.06 -2.84
N TYR A 211 -14.46 1.53 -3.30
CA TYR A 211 -14.12 1.38 -4.71
C TYR A 211 -13.66 -0.03 -4.97
N ARG A 212 -14.17 -0.66 -6.02
CA ARG A 212 -13.56 -1.85 -6.61
C ARG A 212 -12.56 -1.40 -7.64
N GLN A 213 -11.31 -1.82 -7.51
CA GLN A 213 -10.26 -1.55 -8.48
C GLN A 213 -9.82 -2.86 -9.11
N THR A 214 -9.60 -2.85 -10.43
CA THR A 214 -8.96 -3.95 -11.14
C THR A 214 -7.62 -3.47 -11.69
N TRP A 215 -6.57 -4.17 -11.32
CA TRP A 215 -5.20 -3.93 -11.75
C TRP A 215 -4.80 -5.01 -12.75
N ALA A 216 -4.29 -4.61 -13.90
CA ALA A 216 -3.73 -5.50 -14.90
C ALA A 216 -2.20 -5.40 -14.87
N MET A 217 -1.52 -6.53 -15.06
CA MET A 217 -0.06 -6.57 -15.13
C MET A 217 0.44 -7.69 -16.04
N ASN A 218 1.60 -7.48 -16.67
CA ASN A 218 2.29 -8.52 -17.41
C ASN A 218 2.64 -9.68 -16.48
N ARG A 219 2.44 -10.93 -16.91
CA ARG A 219 2.82 -12.13 -16.16
C ARG A 219 4.31 -12.41 -16.18
N GLN A 220 5.01 -11.92 -17.20
CA GLN A 220 6.47 -11.94 -17.26
C GLN A 220 7.02 -10.58 -16.85
N GLY A 221 8.08 -10.58 -16.05
CA GLY A 221 8.77 -9.36 -15.66
C GLY A 221 9.37 -8.64 -16.89
N PRO A 222 9.42 -7.29 -16.90
CA PRO A 222 8.95 -6.37 -15.86
C PRO A 222 7.41 -6.31 -15.76
N HIS A 223 6.89 -6.34 -14.52
CA HIS A 223 5.46 -6.31 -14.26
C HIS A 223 4.97 -4.86 -14.34
N GLU A 224 4.53 -4.42 -15.52
CA GLU A 224 3.91 -3.12 -15.70
C GLU A 224 2.49 -3.12 -15.11
N LEU A 225 2.34 -2.63 -13.87
CA LEU A 225 1.04 -2.55 -13.19
C LEU A 225 0.24 -1.34 -13.65
N LYS A 226 -0.94 -1.57 -14.21
CA LYS A 226 -1.88 -0.53 -14.63
C LYS A 226 -3.22 -0.68 -13.93
N LEU A 227 -3.79 0.44 -13.50
CA LEU A 227 -5.19 0.47 -13.07
C LEU A 227 -6.06 0.35 -14.33
N GLU A 228 -6.66 -0.81 -14.53
CA GLU A 228 -7.52 -1.10 -15.69
C GLU A 228 -8.91 -0.50 -15.51
N SER A 229 -9.45 -0.58 -14.29
CA SER A 229 -10.73 0.05 -13.94
C SER A 229 -10.83 0.39 -12.46
N GLU A 230 -11.65 1.40 -12.18
CA GLU A 230 -12.06 1.77 -10.83
C GLU A 230 -13.55 2.11 -10.83
N THR A 231 -14.31 1.41 -9.99
CA THR A 231 -15.75 1.59 -9.87
C THR A 231 -16.09 1.92 -8.42
N LYS A 232 -16.69 3.09 -8.19
CA LYS A 232 -17.25 3.44 -6.88
C LYS A 232 -18.47 2.56 -6.60
N GLN A 233 -18.44 1.80 -5.51
CA GLN A 233 -19.53 0.91 -5.12
C GLN A 233 -20.46 1.55 -4.10
N VAL A 234 -19.90 2.27 -3.12
CA VAL A 234 -20.66 2.95 -2.07
C VAL A 234 -20.01 4.31 -1.83
N HIS A 235 -20.81 5.37 -1.91
CA HIS A 235 -20.36 6.71 -1.56
C HIS A 235 -20.31 6.88 -0.04
N TYR A 236 -19.23 7.49 0.45
CA TYR A 236 -19.09 7.95 1.83
C TYR A 236 -18.82 9.45 1.80
N ASP A 237 -19.60 10.18 2.60
CA ASP A 237 -19.39 11.60 2.89
C ASP A 237 -18.79 11.72 4.29
N CYS A 238 -17.60 12.33 4.36
CA CYS A 238 -16.91 12.56 5.61
C CYS A 238 -17.29 13.89 6.28
N GLY A 239 -18.14 14.69 5.66
CA GLY A 239 -18.61 15.99 6.16
C GLY A 239 -17.59 17.12 6.10
N VAL A 240 -16.42 16.89 5.48
CA VAL A 240 -15.39 17.92 5.30
C VAL A 240 -15.67 18.68 4.00
N VAL A 241 -15.92 19.99 4.13
CA VAL A 241 -16.06 20.94 3.01
C VAL A 241 -14.77 21.77 2.94
N PHE A 242 -14.18 21.89 1.75
CA PHE A 242 -12.98 22.70 1.50
C PHE A 242 -13.34 24.14 1.15
#